data_AF-A0A7X5SCX9-F1
#
_entry.id   AF-A0A7X5SCX9-F1
#
_cell.length_a   1.000
_cell.length_b   1.000
_cell.length_c   1.000
_cell.angle_alpha   90.00
_cell.angle_beta   90.00
_cell.angle_gamma   90.00
#
_symmetry.space_group_name_H-M   'P 1'
#
loop_
_entity.id
_entity.type
_entity.pdbx_description
1 polymer ?
#
loop_
_entity_poly.entity_id
_entity_poly.type
_entity_poly.pdbx_seq_one_letter_code
_entity_poly.pdbx_strand_id
1 'polypeptide(L)'
;VPGQGHFTAMLQDHHGDLWLGSENQGLLRIGSHGVEHLPAGRSLPTGRIVSLREDAEGSIWVGANGGLFRLRETLFSSYSQRDGL
;
A
#
# COMPACT_ATOMS: atom_id res chain seq x y z
N VAL A 1 -2.76 9.23 24.22
CA VAL A 1 -3.95 8.65 23.56
C VAL A 1 -3.49 7.44 22.77
N PRO A 2 -3.90 6.21 23.09
CA PRO A 2 -3.68 5.08 22.19
C PRO A 2 -4.49 5.37 20.92
N GLY A 3 -3.88 5.30 19.72
CA GLY A 3 -4.63 5.36 18.46
C GLY A 3 -4.45 6.59 17.56
N GLN A 4 -3.37 7.37 17.69
CA GLN A 4 -3.00 8.35 16.65
C GLN A 4 -2.03 7.70 15.67
N GLY A 5 -2.53 7.19 14.55
CA GLY A 5 -1.69 6.83 13.42
C GLY A 5 -1.14 8.10 12.79
N HIS A 6 0.17 8.32 12.88
CA HIS A 6 0.82 9.44 12.20
C HIS A 6 1.10 9.06 10.75
N PHE A 7 0.32 9.64 9.85
CA PHE A 7 0.55 9.53 8.41
C PHE A 7 1.55 10.59 7.95
N THR A 8 2.50 10.17 7.13
CA THR A 8 3.65 10.97 6.67
C THR A 8 3.68 11.12 5.16
N ALA A 9 2.96 10.29 4.43
CA ALA A 9 2.84 10.36 2.98
C ALA A 9 1.43 9.97 2.56
N MET A 10 0.98 10.53 1.44
CA MET A 10 -0.32 10.23 0.84
C MET A 10 -0.18 10.22 -0.69
N LEU A 11 -0.88 9.28 -1.33
CA LEU A 11 -0.97 9.14 -2.78
C LEU A 11 -2.37 8.66 -3.13
N GLN A 12 -3.03 9.31 -4.08
CA GLN A 12 -4.18 8.72 -4.77
C GLN A 12 -3.66 8.05 -6.05
N ASP A 13 -3.95 6.77 -6.24
CA ASP A 13 -3.54 6.05 -7.45
C ASP A 13 -4.51 6.29 -8.62
N HIS A 14 -4.16 5.77 -9.80
CA HIS A 14 -4.97 5.90 -11.01
C HIS A 14 -6.34 5.19 -10.96
N HIS A 15 -6.52 4.27 -10.02
CA HIS A 15 -7.79 3.57 -9.77
C HIS A 15 -8.68 4.35 -8.80
N GLY A 16 -8.15 5.42 -8.20
CA GLY A 16 -8.84 6.28 -7.25
C GLY A 16 -8.69 5.84 -5.80
N ASP A 17 -7.91 4.79 -5.52
CA ASP A 17 -7.65 4.34 -4.15
C ASP A 17 -6.63 5.26 -3.47
N LEU A 18 -6.83 5.52 -2.18
CA LEU A 18 -5.98 6.37 -1.38
C LEU A 18 -4.99 5.53 -0.57
N TRP A 19 -3.71 5.75 -0.82
CA TRP A 19 -2.59 5.16 -0.10
C TRP A 19 -2.07 6.15 0.94
N LEU A 20 -1.90 5.69 2.17
CA LEU A 20 -1.36 6.45 3.28
C LEU A 20 -0.16 5.72 3.88
N GLY A 21 1.00 6.38 3.86
CA GLY A 21 2.22 5.94 4.52
C GLY A 21 2.24 6.42 5.95
N SER A 22 2.64 5.55 6.88
CA SER A 22 2.75 5.88 8.30
C SER A 22 4.19 5.88 8.82
N GLU A 23 4.38 6.45 10.01
CA GLU A 23 5.66 6.42 10.70
C GLU A 23 6.10 5.02 11.15
N ASN A 24 5.16 4.18 11.57
CA ASN A 24 5.46 2.92 12.25
C ASN A 24 4.42 1.81 12.04
N GLN A 25 3.38 2.04 11.24
CA GLN A 25 2.28 1.09 11.02
C GLN A 25 2.27 0.48 9.60
N GLY A 26 3.21 0.87 8.73
CA GLY A 26 3.21 0.48 7.32
C GLY A 26 2.26 1.34 6.48
N LEU A 27 1.55 0.70 5.55
CA LEU A 27 0.64 1.36 4.62
C LEU A 27 -0.83 1.10 4.98
N LEU A 28 -1.66 2.07 4.64
CA LEU A 28 -3.11 1.95 4.61
C LEU A 28 -3.57 2.22 3.18
N ARG A 29 -4.36 1.32 2.57
CA ARG A 29 -5.04 1.55 1.29
C ARG A 29 -6.53 1.70 1.58
N ILE A 30 -7.13 2.78 1.10
CA ILE A 30 -8.57 3.04 1.20
C ILE A 30 -9.11 3.04 -0.22
N GLY A 31 -9.87 2.01 -0.55
CA GLY A 31 -10.46 1.86 -1.87
C GLY A 31 -11.95 1.59 -1.82
N SER A 32 -12.52 1.29 -2.99
CA SER A 32 -13.96 0.98 -3.12
C SER A 32 -14.41 -0.24 -2.30
N HIS A 33 -13.49 -1.16 -1.98
CA HIS A 33 -13.74 -2.37 -1.19
C HIS A 33 -13.47 -2.20 0.31
N GLY A 34 -13.15 -0.99 0.76
CA GLY A 34 -12.90 -0.66 2.15
C GLY A 34 -11.45 -0.34 2.44
N VAL A 35 -11.03 -0.65 3.67
CA VAL A 35 -9.73 -0.25 4.21
C VAL A 35 -8.83 -1.49 4.38
N GLU A 36 -7.68 -1.49 3.72
CA GLU A 36 -6.67 -2.54 3.80
C GLU A 36 -5.43 -2.02 4.53
N HIS A 37 -5.01 -2.74 5.56
CA HIS A 37 -3.77 -2.47 6.28
C HIS A 37 -2.66 -3.38 5.75
N LEU A 38 -1.59 -2.80 5.23
CA LEU A 38 -0.38 -3.53 4.87
C LEU A 38 0.71 -3.23 5.91
N PRO A 39 0.86 -4.08 6.95
CA PRO A 39 1.77 -3.81 8.05
C PRO A 39 3.23 -3.87 7.59
N ALA A 40 4.07 -3.07 8.26
CA ALA A 40 5.52 -3.18 8.12
C ALA A 40 5.99 -4.61 8.48
N GLY A 41 6.96 -5.15 7.73
CA GLY A 41 7.43 -6.52 7.94
C GLY A 41 8.08 -7.16 6.71
N ARG A 42 7.78 -8.43 6.44
CA ARG A 42 8.52 -9.25 5.46
C ARG A 42 8.49 -8.70 4.02
N SER A 43 7.45 -7.95 3.66
CA SER A 43 7.23 -7.37 2.33
C SER A 43 7.21 -5.84 2.30
N LEU A 44 7.30 -5.18 3.46
CA LEU A 44 7.21 -3.73 3.60
C LEU A 44 8.23 -3.19 4.60
N PRO A 45 8.81 -2.01 4.36
CA PRO A 45 9.85 -1.47 5.23
C PRO A 45 9.41 -1.38 6.69
N THR A 46 10.23 -1.92 7.57
CA THR A 46 10.20 -1.60 9.00
C THR A 46 10.80 -0.22 9.20
N GLY A 47 9.99 0.83 9.05
CA GLY A 47 10.41 2.20 9.25
C GLY A 47 9.42 3.23 8.72
N ARG A 48 9.70 4.51 9.00
CA ARG A 48 8.89 5.64 8.53
C ARG A 48 8.86 5.64 7.01
N ILE A 49 7.65 5.62 6.46
CA ILE A 49 7.41 5.88 5.05
C ILE A 49 7.52 7.39 4.83
N VAL A 50 8.32 7.81 3.87
CA VAL A 50 8.58 9.24 3.61
C VAL A 50 8.02 9.71 2.27
N SER A 51 7.74 8.78 1.36
CA SER A 51 7.20 9.12 0.04
C SER A 51 6.45 7.95 -0.59
N LEU A 52 5.42 8.28 -1.36
CA LEU A 52 4.68 7.34 -2.20
C LEU A 52 4.63 7.87 -3.62
N ARG A 53 4.75 6.98 -4.61
CA ARG A 53 4.64 7.35 -6.02
C ARG A 53 4.14 6.18 -6.85
N GLU A 54 3.18 6.43 -7.72
CA GLU A 54 2.76 5.47 -8.74
C GLU A 54 3.64 5.61 -9.99
N ASP A 55 3.97 4.49 -10.63
CA ASP A 55 4.59 4.47 -11.97
C ASP A 55 3.57 4.21 -13.09
N ALA A 56 4.01 4.32 -14.34
CA ALA A 56 3.14 4.15 -15.51
C ALA A 56 2.55 2.73 -15.64
N GLU A 57 3.10 1.74 -14.93
CA GLU A 57 2.58 0.36 -14.90
C GLU A 57 1.65 0.11 -13.70
N GLY A 58 1.25 1.15 -12.95
CA GLY A 58 0.36 1.04 -11.79
C GLY A 58 1.04 0.47 -10.54
N SER A 59 2.38 0.42 -10.50
CA SER A 59 3.08 -0.03 -9.29
C SER A 59 3.25 1.11 -8.31
N ILE A 60 3.07 0.83 -7.03
CA ILE A 60 3.27 1.80 -5.97
C ILE A 60 4.69 1.68 -5.43
N TRP A 61 5.48 2.72 -5.63
CA TRP A 61 6.81 2.89 -5.06
C TRP A 61 6.70 3.53 -3.67
N VAL A 62 7.37 2.91 -2.71
CA VAL A 62 7.36 3.27 -1.29
C VAL A 62 8.78 3.61 -0.88
N GLY A 63 9.03 4.90 -0.64
CA GLY A 63 10.28 5.37 -0.05
C GLY A 63 10.17 5.32 1.47
N ALA A 64 11.13 4.67 2.13
CA ALA A 64 11.22 4.61 3.57
C ALA A 64 12.66 4.84 4.05
N ASN A 65 12.85 5.12 5.34
CA ASN A 65 14.18 5.32 5.93
C ASN A 65 15.17 4.16 5.69
N GLY A 66 14.68 2.97 5.34
CA GLY A 66 15.49 1.77 5.05
C GLY A 66 15.65 1.42 3.57
N GLY A 67 15.11 2.23 2.64
CA GLY A 67 15.24 1.97 1.20
C GLY A 67 13.99 2.27 0.39
N LEU A 68 14.02 1.78 -0.85
CA LEU A 68 12.95 1.95 -1.84
C LEU A 68 12.32 0.59 -2.14
N PHE A 69 11.00 0.51 -2.05
CA PHE A 69 10.22 -0.71 -2.22
C PHE A 69 9.18 -0.52 -3.30
N ARG A 70 8.84 -1.59 -4.02
CA ARG A 70 7.82 -1.56 -5.08
C ARG A 70 6.74 -2.57 -4.74
N LEU A 71 5.51 -2.08 -4.59
CA LEU A 71 4.31 -2.89 -4.54
C LEU A 71 3.78 -3.04 -5.96
N ARG A 72 3.59 -4.28 -6.37
CA ARG A 72 2.91 -4.65 -7.62
C ARG A 72 1.76 -5.57 -7.27
N GLU A 73 0.59 -5.34 -7.85
CA GLU A 73 -0.41 -6.39 -7.91
C GLU A 73 0.16 -7.53 -8.76
N THR A 74 0.32 -8.70 -8.17
CA THR A 74 0.68 -9.90 -8.93
C THR A 74 -0.53 -10.28 -9.78
N LEU A 75 -0.37 -10.29 -11.10
CA LEU A 75 -1.39 -10.63 -12.11
C LEU A 75 -1.92 -12.08 -12.04
N PHE A 76 -1.80 -12.79 -10.92
CA PHE A 76 -2.39 -14.12 -10.75
C PHE A 76 -3.83 -13.98 -10.28
N SER A 77 -4.74 -13.77 -11.22
CA SER A 77 -6.17 -13.97 -10.99
C SER A 77 -6.45 -15.48 -10.93
N SER A 78 -6.73 -16.00 -9.74
CA SER A 78 -7.23 -17.37 -9.57
C SER A 78 -8.74 -17.36 -9.73
N TYR A 79 -9.24 -17.86 -10.86
CA TYR A 79 -10.66 -18.08 -11.10
C TYR A 79 -11.07 -19.47 -10.61
N SER A 80 -12.24 -19.59 -10.00
CA SER A 80 -12.82 -20.82 -9.47
C SER A 80 -14.14 -21.17 -10.16
N GLN A 81 -14.72 -22.35 -9.89
CA GLN A 81 -16.07 -22.69 -10.37
C GLN A 81 -17.14 -21.69 -9.92
N ARG A 82 -16.91 -20.98 -8.81
CA ARG A 82 -17.84 -19.95 -8.32
C ARG A 82 -17.80 -18.68 -9.16
N ASP A 83 -16.72 -18.49 -9.92
CA ASP A 83 -16.55 -17.41 -10.91
C ASP A 83 -17.04 -17.83 -12.30
N GLY A 84 -17.60 -19.04 -12.43
CA GLY A 84 -18.28 -19.52 -13.63
C GLY A 84 -17.47 -20.42 -14.57
N LEU A 85 -16.35 -20.99 -14.11
CA LEU A 85 -15.56 -22.01 -14.83
C LEU A 85 -16.02 -23.45 -14.60
#